data_AF-A0A0J6SCE9-F1
#
_entry.id   AF-A0A0J6SCE9-F1
#
_cell.length_a   1.000
_cell.length_b   1.000
_cell.length_c   1.000
_cell.angle_alpha   90.00
_cell.angle_beta   90.00
_cell.angle_gamma   90.00
#
_symmetry.space_group_name_H-M   'P 1'
#
loop_
_entity.id
_entity.type
_entity.pdbx_description
1 polymer ?
#
loop_
_entity_poly.entity_id
_entity_poly.type
_entity_poly.pdbx_seq_one_letter_code
_entity_poly.pdbx_strand_id
1 'polypeptide(L)' 'MPETKPDTPDETKISTGPNARPRDATIAQTGQGLPNDTSAPVEIDEEEAKRIEDKIRSL' A
#
# COMPACT_ATOMS: atom_id res chain seq x y z
N MET A 1 31.48 -11.70 16.96
CA MET A 1 30.35 -12.43 16.37
C MET A 1 29.09 -11.77 16.89
N PRO A 2 28.29 -11.03 16.12
CA PRO A 2 27.04 -10.51 16.65
C PRO A 2 26.02 -11.66 16.75
N GLU A 3 25.52 -11.87 17.97
CA GLU A 3 24.50 -12.84 18.31
C GLU A 3 23.17 -12.49 17.62
N THR A 4 22.64 -13.42 16.82
CA THR A 4 21.29 -13.35 16.28
C THR A 4 20.29 -13.50 17.43
N LYS A 5 19.47 -12.48 17.65
CA LYS A 5 18.38 -12.50 18.65
C LYS A 5 17.44 -13.68 18.35
N PRO A 6 16.92 -14.38 19.37
CA PRO A 6 16.02 -15.50 19.17
C PRO A 6 14.73 -15.01 18.51
N ASP A 7 14.30 -15.71 17.46
CA ASP A 7 13.01 -15.51 16.82
C ASP A 7 11.91 -15.64 17.88
N THR A 8 11.35 -14.50 18.30
CA THR A 8 10.09 -14.45 19.03
C THR A 8 9.09 -15.30 18.24
N PRO A 9 8.25 -16.13 18.88
CA PRO A 9 7.25 -16.92 18.17
C PRO A 9 6.21 -15.98 17.55
N ASP A 10 6.51 -15.48 16.36
CA ASP A 10 5.58 -14.85 15.45
C ASP A 10 4.41 -15.82 15.23
N GLU A 11 3.25 -15.43 15.73
CA GLU A 11 1.90 -15.73 15.23
C GLU A 11 1.82 -17.00 14.36
N THR A 12 1.42 -18.11 15.00
CA THR A 12 1.13 -19.44 14.43
C THR A 12 1.47 -19.61 12.95
N LYS A 13 2.76 -19.72 12.63
CA LYS A 13 3.20 -20.13 11.30
C LYS A 13 2.68 -21.54 11.03
N ILE A 14 1.84 -21.70 10.02
CA ILE A 14 1.25 -22.99 9.63
C ILE A 14 2.17 -23.85 8.74
N SER A 15 3.35 -23.33 8.38
CA SER A 15 4.31 -23.98 7.49
C SER A 15 5.75 -23.66 7.87
N THR A 16 6.68 -24.56 7.55
CA THR A 16 8.14 -24.44 7.74
C THR A 16 8.89 -24.27 6.42
N GLY A 17 8.17 -24.10 5.31
CA GLY A 17 8.77 -23.95 3.98
C GLY A 17 9.48 -22.59 3.79
N PRO A 18 10.29 -22.43 2.73
CA PRO A 18 11.07 -21.20 2.49
C PRO A 18 10.23 -19.91 2.34
N ASN A 19 8.95 -20.04 2.00
CA ASN A 19 8.00 -18.94 1.87
C ASN A 19 6.99 -18.86 3.04
N ALA A 20 7.32 -19.45 4.19
CA ALA A 20 6.45 -19.46 5.35
C ALA A 20 6.32 -18.07 5.99
N ARG A 21 5.29 -17.33 5.57
CA ARG A 21 4.89 -16.06 6.18
C ARG A 21 3.93 -16.30 7.36
N PRO A 22 3.98 -15.49 8.45
CA PRO A 22 2.97 -15.57 9.51
C PRO A 22 1.56 -15.37 8.94
N ARG A 23 0.58 -16.12 9.47
CA ARG A 23 -0.80 -16.11 8.97
C ARG A 23 -1.45 -14.74 9.10
N ASP A 24 -1.13 -14.04 10.17
CA ASP A 24 -1.75 -12.76 10.55
C ASP A 24 -0.92 -11.55 10.06
N ALA A 25 0.15 -11.78 9.31
CA ALA A 25 0.96 -10.71 8.72
C ALA A 25 0.20 -10.01 7.57
N THR A 26 -0.06 -8.71 7.73
CA THR A 26 -0.71 -7.89 6.71
C THR A 26 0.13 -7.80 5.43
N ILE A 27 -0.51 -7.82 4.25
CA ILE A 27 0.15 -7.51 2.98
C ILE A 27 0.50 -6.02 3.04
N ALA A 28 1.73 -5.62 2.66
CA ALA A 28 2.30 -4.29 2.93
C ALA A 28 1.43 -3.08 2.49
N GLN A 29 0.41 -3.30 1.66
CA GLN A 29 -0.56 -2.31 1.19
C GLN A 29 -1.81 -2.14 2.10
N THR A 30 -2.09 -3.10 2.98
CA THR A 30 -3.26 -3.09 3.89
C THR A 30 -2.87 -3.12 5.36
N GLY A 31 -1.66 -2.69 5.70
CA GLY A 31 -1.21 -2.52 7.08
C GLY A 31 -1.98 -1.39 7.78
N GLN A 32 -1.98 -1.38 9.11
CA GLN A 32 -2.54 -0.26 9.87
C GLN A 32 -1.77 1.03 9.55
N GLY A 33 -2.48 2.05 9.10
CA GLY A 33 -1.93 3.36 8.73
C GLY A 33 -2.97 4.13 7.90
N LEU A 34 -3.02 5.45 8.04
CA LEU A 34 -3.79 6.26 7.10
C LEU A 34 -3.08 6.21 5.74
N PRO A 35 -3.83 6.10 4.63
CA PRO A 35 -3.25 6.29 3.29
C PRO A 35 -2.43 7.58 3.28
N ASN A 36 -1.25 7.52 2.63
CA ASN A 36 -0.44 8.72 2.46
C ASN A 36 -1.08 9.62 1.40
N ASP A 37 -2.03 10.45 1.82
CA ASP A 37 -2.79 11.37 0.97
C ASP A 37 -2.08 12.71 0.74
N THR A 38 -0.76 12.78 0.99
CA THR A 38 0.05 14.00 0.80
C THR A 38 0.41 14.27 -0.67
N SER A 39 -0.35 13.77 -1.64
CA SER A 39 -0.08 14.02 -3.06
C SER A 39 -0.23 15.50 -3.39
N ALA A 40 0.65 16.03 -4.24
CA ALA A 40 0.49 17.37 -4.77
C ALA A 40 -0.75 17.45 -5.67
N PRO A 41 -1.47 18.59 -5.68
CA PRO A 41 -2.52 18.85 -6.66
C PRO A 41 -1.99 18.70 -8.09
N VAL A 42 -2.84 18.20 -8.99
CA VAL A 42 -2.53 18.16 -10.42
C VAL A 42 -2.84 19.53 -11.00
N GLU A 43 -1.79 20.22 -11.48
CA GLU A 43 -1.94 21.47 -12.25
C GLU A 43 -2.38 21.13 -13.67
N ILE A 44 -3.45 21.77 -14.14
CA ILE A 44 -3.96 21.63 -15.51
C ILE A 44 -4.08 23.00 -16.16
N ASP A 45 -3.85 23.05 -17.47
CA ASP A 45 -4.10 24.25 -18.26
C ASP A 45 -5.60 24.42 -18.57
N GLU A 46 -5.98 25.60 -19.06
CA GLU A 46 -7.38 25.95 -19.36
C GLU A 46 -7.96 25.11 -20.51
N GLU A 47 -7.12 24.69 -21.46
CA GLU A 47 -7.56 23.86 -22.59
C GLU A 47 -7.95 22.46 -22.10
N GLU A 48 -7.15 21.87 -21.23
CA GLU A 48 -7.41 20.57 -20.61
C GLU A 48 -8.62 20.63 -19.68
N ALA A 49 -8.77 21.70 -18.90
CA ALA A 49 -9.96 21.91 -18.07
C ALA A 49 -11.25 21.88 -18.91
N LYS A 50 -11.24 22.54 -20.07
CA LYS A 50 -12.37 22.55 -21.00
C LYS A 50 -12.66 21.16 -21.59
N ARG A 51 -11.62 20.41 -21.98
CA ARG A 51 -11.79 19.02 -22.46
C ARG A 51 -12.43 18.12 -21.42
N ILE A 52 -12.02 18.25 -20.16
CA ILE A 52 -12.58 17.49 -19.04
C ILE A 52 -14.05 17.86 -18.83
N GLU A 53 -14.39 19.16 -18.84
CA GLU A 53 -15.76 19.63 -18.68
C GLU A 53 -16.70 19.08 -19.77
N ASP A 54 -16.29 19.18 -21.05
CA ASP A 54 -17.08 18.68 -22.18
C ASP A 54 -17.31 17.16 -22.09
N LYS A 55 -16.30 16.42 -21.63
CA LYS A 55 -16.40 14.97 -21.41
C LYS A 55 -17.34 14.63 -20.27
N ILE A 56 -17.35 15.40 -19.17
CA ILE A 56 -18.24 15.18 -18.05
C ILE A 56 -19.71 15.48 -18.43
N ARG A 57 -19.95 16.53 -19.21
CA ARG A 57 -21.30 16.94 -19.62
C ARG A 57 -21.93 16.04 -20.69
N SER A 58 -21.12 15.24 -21.38
CA SER A 58 -21.56 14.31 -22.42
C SER A 58 -21.78 12.87 -21.92
N LEU A 59 -21.56 12.62 -20.62
CA LEU A 59 -21.97 11.39 -19.92
C LEU A 59 -23.47 11.41 -19.59
#